data_AF-A0A2E6APZ6-F1
#
_entry.id   AF-A0A2E6APZ6-F1
#
_cell.length_a   1.000
_cell.length_b   1.000
_cell.length_c   1.000
_cell.angle_alpha   90.00
_cell.angle_beta   90.00
_cell.angle_gamma   90.00
#
_symmetry.space_group_name_H-M   'P 1'
#
loop_
_entity.id
_entity.type
_entity.pdbx_description
1 polymer ?
#
loop_
_entity_poly.entity_id
_entity_poly.type
_entity_poly.pdbx_seq_one_letter_code
_entity_poly.pdbx_strand_id
1 'polypeptide(L)'
;MQSSQKDFEADMKSDSEITILTNSVKSITGHWSDGDPFVDAVEIKDVLGWEIKPEGLCKDDACIPINHEQNIKHNERYNLRAVAHLTGHPTLSSQELKAITIGQPADLRSSALRDKIAPDFVLPDIEGVDRAFSDWAGKKRLLVAFSSW
;
A
#
# COMPACT_ATOMS: atom_id res chain seq x y z
N MET A 1 27.42 32.68 -12.06
CA MET A 1 25.96 32.45 -11.94
C MET A 1 25.43 31.26 -12.77
N GLN A 2 26.28 30.43 -13.39
CA GLN A 2 25.84 29.20 -14.10
C GLN A 2 26.16 27.89 -13.35
N SER A 3 26.87 27.94 -12.23
CA SER A 3 27.25 26.76 -11.44
C SER A 3 26.09 26.23 -10.59
N SER A 4 25.38 27.10 -9.85
CA SER A 4 24.27 26.69 -8.98
C SER A 4 23.02 26.19 -9.70
N GLN A 5 22.88 26.43 -11.00
CA GLN A 5 21.71 25.97 -11.77
C GLN A 5 21.91 24.54 -12.30
N LYS A 6 23.15 24.13 -12.56
CA LYS A 6 23.50 22.75 -12.95
C LYS A 6 23.42 21.76 -11.78
N ASP A 7 23.74 22.22 -10.58
CA ASP A 7 23.63 21.39 -9.37
C ASP A 7 22.17 21.16 -8.93
N PHE A 8 21.26 22.09 -9.27
CA PHE A 8 19.82 21.93 -9.04
C PHE A 8 19.14 20.98 -10.05
N GLU A 9 19.70 20.86 -11.25
CA GLU A 9 19.18 19.99 -12.33
C GLU A 9 19.68 18.54 -12.22
N ALA A 10 20.84 18.32 -11.59
CA ALA A 10 21.46 17.00 -11.46
C ALA A 10 20.88 16.14 -10.33
N ASP A 11 20.20 16.75 -9.35
CA ASP A 11 19.49 16.06 -8.25
C ASP A 11 18.00 15.86 -8.55
N MET A 12 17.60 16.09 -9.81
CA MET A 12 16.37 15.58 -10.41
C MET A 12 16.53 14.06 -10.60
N LYS A 13 16.62 13.33 -9.47
CA LYS A 13 16.75 11.88 -9.38
C LYS A 13 15.78 11.24 -10.36
N SER A 14 16.34 10.53 -11.34
CA SER A 14 15.55 10.01 -12.45
C SER A 14 14.39 9.20 -11.93
N ASP A 15 13.22 9.45 -12.49
CA ASP A 15 12.09 8.55 -12.34
C ASP A 15 12.53 7.12 -12.60
N SER A 16 12.02 6.23 -11.77
CA SER A 16 12.33 4.82 -11.78
C SER A 16 11.04 4.05 -11.53
N GLU A 17 11.00 2.84 -12.05
CA GLU A 17 9.96 1.90 -11.70
C GLU A 17 10.08 1.50 -10.23
N ILE A 18 8.95 1.50 -9.53
CA ILE A 18 8.78 1.07 -8.14
C ILE A 18 7.83 -0.12 -8.16
N THR A 19 8.30 -1.26 -7.65
CA THR A 19 7.46 -2.45 -7.47
C THR A 19 6.71 -2.35 -6.15
N ILE A 20 5.38 -2.47 -6.19
CA ILE A 20 4.53 -2.47 -5.02
C ILE A 20 3.97 -3.88 -4.82
N LEU A 21 4.24 -4.45 -3.66
CA LEU A 21 3.75 -5.75 -3.23
C LEU A 21 2.56 -5.54 -2.26
N THR A 22 1.35 -5.79 -2.74
CA THR A 22 0.11 -5.79 -1.94
C THR A 22 -0.51 -7.19 -1.95
N ASN A 23 -1.84 -7.31 -2.03
CA ASN A 23 -2.49 -8.57 -2.43
C ASN A 23 -2.23 -8.93 -3.90
N SER A 24 -1.79 -7.96 -4.70
CA SER A 24 -1.25 -8.14 -6.04
C SER A 24 0.05 -7.35 -6.21
N VAL A 25 0.83 -7.70 -7.22
CA VAL A 25 2.03 -6.96 -7.60
C VAL A 25 1.65 -5.86 -8.60
N LYS A 26 2.13 -4.64 -8.38
CA LYS A 26 1.98 -3.50 -9.31
C LYS A 26 3.34 -2.84 -9.54
N SER A 27 3.51 -2.24 -10.71
CA SER A 27 4.66 -1.39 -11.03
C SER A 27 4.17 0.03 -11.30
N ILE A 28 4.77 1.02 -10.66
CA ILE A 28 4.44 2.44 -10.86
C ILE A 28 5.70 3.26 -11.09
N THR A 29 5.55 4.44 -11.67
CA THR A 29 6.67 5.37 -11.85
C THR A 29 6.76 6.31 -10.65
N GLY A 30 7.96 6.48 -10.12
CA GLY A 30 8.22 7.44 -9.04
C GLY A 30 9.72 7.66 -8.85
N HIS A 31 10.10 8.31 -7.77
CA HIS A 31 11.51 8.44 -7.42
C HIS A 31 11.75 7.99 -5.98
N TRP A 32 13.00 7.69 -5.65
CA TRP A 32 13.40 7.36 -4.30
C TRP A 32 14.16 8.52 -3.68
N SER A 33 13.80 8.90 -2.45
CA SER A 33 14.60 9.80 -1.63
C SER A 33 14.68 9.27 -0.22
N ASP A 34 15.88 9.25 0.35
CA ASP A 34 16.15 8.84 1.73
C ASP A 34 15.52 7.48 2.11
N GLY A 35 15.53 6.54 1.16
CA GLY A 35 14.96 5.20 1.35
C GLY A 35 13.44 5.11 1.12
N ASP A 36 12.76 6.22 0.81
CA ASP A 36 11.31 6.31 0.63
C ASP A 36 10.88 6.49 -0.84
N PRO A 37 9.79 5.83 -1.27
CA PRO A 37 9.20 6.04 -2.59
C PRO A 37 8.26 7.24 -2.62
N PHE A 38 8.51 8.16 -3.56
CA PHE A 38 7.69 9.33 -3.85
C PHE A 38 6.99 9.17 -5.20
N VAL A 39 5.66 9.30 -5.18
CA VAL A 39 4.75 8.95 -6.28
C VAL A 39 3.72 10.04 -6.51
N ASP A 40 3.04 10.00 -7.65
CA ASP A 40 1.97 10.96 -7.93
C ASP A 40 0.71 10.66 -7.10
N ALA A 41 -0.14 11.68 -6.90
CA ALA A 41 -1.36 11.54 -6.09
C ALA A 41 -2.32 10.45 -6.60
N VAL A 42 -2.34 10.21 -7.92
CA VAL A 42 -3.15 9.16 -8.53
C VAL A 42 -2.73 7.77 -8.05
N GLU A 43 -1.44 7.55 -7.84
CA GLU A 43 -0.89 6.28 -7.36
C GLU A 43 -1.26 6.03 -5.89
N ILE A 44 -1.35 7.09 -5.07
CA ILE A 44 -1.85 6.98 -3.69
C ILE A 44 -3.27 6.41 -3.68
N LYS A 45 -4.14 6.92 -4.57
CA LYS A 45 -5.52 6.44 -4.69
C LYS A 45 -5.58 5.01 -5.21
N ASP A 46 -4.79 4.67 -6.22
CA ASP A 46 -4.80 3.32 -6.80
C ASP A 46 -4.22 2.25 -5.85
N VAL A 47 -3.25 2.62 -5.02
CA VAL A 47 -2.54 1.67 -4.14
C VAL A 47 -3.20 1.54 -2.77
N LEU A 48 -3.62 2.66 -2.17
CA LEU A 48 -4.14 2.70 -0.80
C LEU A 48 -5.67 2.91 -0.76
N GLY A 49 -6.29 3.32 -1.85
CA GLY A 49 -7.71 3.68 -1.89
C GLY A 49 -8.03 5.01 -1.21
N TRP A 50 -7.01 5.82 -0.93
CA TRP A 50 -7.15 7.14 -0.32
C TRP A 50 -6.79 8.23 -1.32
N GLU A 51 -7.57 9.30 -1.34
CA GLU A 51 -7.39 10.43 -2.25
C GLU A 51 -6.80 11.63 -1.52
N ILE A 52 -5.81 12.27 -2.13
CA ILE A 52 -5.28 13.55 -1.64
C ILE A 52 -6.23 14.67 -2.07
N LYS A 53 -6.76 15.41 -1.09
CA LYS A 53 -7.61 16.59 -1.28
C LYS A 53 -7.10 17.77 -0.46
N PRO A 54 -7.52 19.03 -0.76
CA PRO A 54 -7.12 20.19 0.03
C PRO A 54 -7.44 20.08 1.53
N GLU A 55 -8.53 19.40 1.88
CA GLU A 55 -8.93 19.15 3.28
C GLU A 55 -8.15 18.01 3.96
N GLY A 56 -7.39 17.22 3.21
CA GLY A 56 -6.57 16.12 3.74
C GLY A 56 -6.64 14.84 2.91
N LEU A 57 -6.36 13.72 3.56
CA LEU A 57 -6.40 12.38 2.96
C LEU A 57 -7.77 11.78 3.17
N CYS A 58 -8.52 11.55 2.09
CA CYS A 58 -9.93 11.19 2.16
C CYS A 58 -10.22 9.82 1.56
N LYS A 59 -11.14 9.09 2.17
CA LYS A 59 -11.71 7.84 1.67
C LYS A 59 -13.17 7.78 2.08
N ASP A 60 -14.04 7.66 1.07
CA ASP A 60 -15.50 7.75 1.25
C ASP A 60 -15.87 9.01 2.05
N ASP A 61 -16.58 8.86 3.17
CA ASP A 61 -17.00 9.97 4.04
C ASP A 61 -15.97 10.34 5.13
N ALA A 62 -14.81 9.67 5.18
CA ALA A 62 -13.76 9.89 6.17
C ALA A 62 -12.60 10.68 5.58
N CYS A 63 -12.16 11.73 6.27
CA CYS A 63 -10.96 12.51 5.91
C CYS A 63 -10.04 12.67 7.12
N ILE A 64 -8.75 12.41 6.92
CA ILE A 64 -7.69 12.63 7.88
C ILE A 64 -7.04 13.99 7.54
N PRO A 65 -7.17 15.01 8.41
CA PRO A 65 -6.52 16.30 8.19
C PRO A 65 -5.00 16.14 8.18
N ILE A 66 -4.35 16.61 7.12
CA ILE A 66 -2.89 16.61 7.01
C ILE A 66 -2.40 18.03 7.30
N ASN A 67 -2.20 18.33 8.59
CA ASN A 67 -1.81 19.67 9.04
C ASN A 67 -0.40 20.10 8.58
N HIS A 68 0.39 19.16 8.08
CA HIS A 68 1.76 19.39 7.58
C HIS A 68 2.00 18.57 6.31
N GLU A 69 1.46 19.03 5.16
CA GLU A 69 1.80 18.45 3.85
C GLU A 69 3.31 18.30 3.65
N GLN A 70 4.11 19.17 4.29
CA GLN A 70 5.58 19.19 4.23
C GLN A 70 6.26 17.87 4.64
N ASN A 71 5.62 17.02 5.44
CA ASN A 71 6.23 15.75 5.86
C ASN A 71 5.89 14.56 4.95
N ILE A 72 4.89 14.71 4.09
CA ILE A 72 4.44 13.65 3.18
C ILE A 72 4.54 14.04 1.70
N LYS A 73 4.81 15.31 1.40
CA LYS A 73 4.92 15.85 0.05
C LYS A 73 6.31 16.44 -0.18
N HIS A 74 6.93 16.08 -1.29
CA HIS A 74 8.19 16.63 -1.75
C HIS A 74 8.15 16.79 -3.27
N ASN A 75 8.44 17.98 -3.79
CA ASN A 75 8.45 18.29 -5.23
C ASN A 75 7.20 17.77 -5.99
N GLU A 76 6.00 18.12 -5.51
CA GLU A 76 4.72 17.69 -6.08
C GLU A 76 4.37 16.19 -6.02
N ARG A 77 5.24 15.36 -5.42
CA ARG A 77 4.99 13.95 -5.16
C ARG A 77 4.81 13.62 -3.70
N TYR A 78 4.15 12.50 -3.45
CA TYR A 78 3.77 12.06 -2.12
C TYR A 78 4.57 10.84 -1.69
N ASN A 79 5.06 10.85 -0.45
CA ASN A 79 5.75 9.73 0.18
C ASN A 79 4.74 8.61 0.44
N LEU A 80 4.77 7.58 -0.40
CA LEU A 80 3.81 6.48 -0.36
C LEU A 80 3.87 5.73 0.98
N ARG A 81 5.06 5.57 1.58
CA ARG A 81 5.21 4.91 2.88
C ARG A 81 4.59 5.72 4.01
N ALA A 82 4.82 7.03 4.03
CA ALA A 82 4.27 7.91 5.05
C ALA A 82 2.73 7.92 4.99
N VAL A 83 2.16 7.98 3.78
CA VAL A 83 0.70 7.91 3.59
C VAL A 83 0.14 6.55 4.03
N ALA A 84 0.83 5.46 3.70
CA ALA A 84 0.46 4.12 4.16
C ALA A 84 0.45 4.02 5.70
N HIS A 85 1.45 4.58 6.39
CA HIS A 85 1.49 4.62 7.85
C HIS A 85 0.34 5.45 8.44
N LEU A 86 0.04 6.62 7.88
CA LEU A 86 -1.09 7.45 8.34
C LEU A 86 -2.44 6.75 8.21
N THR A 87 -2.56 5.83 7.26
CA THR A 87 -3.77 5.06 6.99
C THR A 87 -3.78 3.68 7.65
N GLY A 88 -2.81 3.42 8.53
CA GLY A 88 -2.74 2.21 9.33
C GLY A 88 -2.22 0.97 8.60
N HIS A 89 -1.64 1.14 7.42
CA HIS A 89 -1.02 0.06 6.66
C HIS A 89 0.42 -0.20 7.13
N PRO A 90 0.77 -1.43 7.53
CA PRO A 90 2.16 -1.78 7.81
C PRO A 90 2.95 -1.82 6.51
N THR A 91 4.20 -1.34 6.54
CA THR A 91 5.04 -1.27 5.34
C THR A 91 6.46 -1.79 5.57
N LEU A 92 7.08 -2.26 4.49
CA LEU A 92 8.51 -2.55 4.40
C LEU A 92 8.99 -2.08 3.02
N SER A 93 10.11 -1.36 2.93
CA SER A 93 10.69 -1.00 1.64
C SER A 93 12.13 -1.45 1.50
N SER A 94 12.58 -1.53 0.25
CA SER A 94 13.99 -1.57 -0.10
C SER A 94 14.21 -0.72 -1.34
N GLN A 95 14.97 0.37 -1.19
CA GLN A 95 15.40 1.21 -2.32
C GLN A 95 16.33 0.43 -3.25
N GLU A 96 17.18 -0.45 -2.71
CA GLU A 96 18.06 -1.33 -3.49
C GLU A 96 17.26 -2.23 -4.43
N LEU A 97 16.18 -2.82 -3.93
CA LEU A 97 15.27 -3.66 -4.73
C LEU A 97 14.21 -2.87 -5.49
N LYS A 98 14.18 -1.54 -5.33
CA LYS A 98 13.13 -0.64 -5.82
C LYS A 98 11.72 -1.16 -5.51
N ALA A 99 11.53 -1.69 -4.30
CA ALA A 99 10.29 -2.34 -3.91
C ALA A 99 9.75 -1.84 -2.57
N ILE A 100 8.42 -1.79 -2.46
CA ILE A 100 7.71 -1.56 -1.19
C ILE A 100 6.58 -2.58 -1.04
N THR A 101 6.52 -3.22 0.13
CA THR A 101 5.41 -4.07 0.54
C THR A 101 4.47 -3.28 1.42
N ILE A 102 3.17 -3.34 1.12
CA ILE A 102 2.12 -2.66 1.87
C ILE A 102 1.08 -3.70 2.29
N GLY A 103 0.97 -3.93 3.59
CA GLY A 103 0.01 -4.88 4.16
C GLY A 103 -1.38 -4.30 4.33
N GLN A 104 -2.32 -5.15 4.75
CA GLN A 104 -3.68 -4.73 5.10
C GLN A 104 -3.70 -3.81 6.33
N PRO A 105 -4.65 -2.86 6.42
CA PRO A 105 -4.69 -1.90 7.51
C PRO A 105 -4.96 -2.60 8.85
N ALA A 106 -4.34 -2.09 9.92
CA ALA A 106 -4.40 -2.70 11.25
C ALA A 106 -5.84 -2.85 11.79
N ASP A 107 -6.75 -1.95 11.41
CA ASP A 107 -8.15 -2.00 11.83
C ASP A 107 -8.91 -3.16 11.20
N LEU A 108 -8.62 -3.51 9.94
CA LEU A 108 -9.20 -4.68 9.27
C LEU A 108 -8.75 -5.98 9.96
N ARG A 109 -7.46 -6.06 10.34
CA ARG A 109 -6.95 -7.19 11.12
C ARG A 109 -7.63 -7.26 12.50
N SER A 110 -7.86 -6.11 13.12
CA SER A 110 -8.44 -6.02 14.45
C SER A 110 -9.94 -6.33 14.45
N SER A 111 -10.70 -5.91 13.43
CA SER A 111 -12.11 -6.27 13.27
C SER A 111 -12.29 -7.77 13.04
N ALA A 112 -11.45 -8.40 12.21
CA ALA A 112 -11.50 -9.85 12.00
C ALA A 112 -11.37 -10.65 13.32
N LEU A 113 -10.50 -10.21 14.23
CA LEU A 113 -10.33 -10.84 15.55
C LEU A 113 -11.51 -10.57 16.52
N ARG A 114 -12.11 -9.38 16.45
CA ARG A 114 -13.25 -8.99 17.30
C ARG A 114 -14.56 -9.64 16.84
N ASP A 115 -14.85 -9.54 15.56
CA ASP A 115 -16.13 -9.92 14.96
C ASP A 115 -16.20 -11.45 14.79
N LYS A 116 -15.05 -12.12 14.67
CA LYS A 116 -14.92 -13.58 14.54
C LYS A 116 -15.68 -14.15 13.34
N ILE A 117 -15.89 -13.32 12.33
CA ILE A 117 -16.47 -13.70 11.05
C ILE A 117 -15.30 -14.05 10.13
N ALA A 118 -15.20 -15.33 9.76
CA ALA A 118 -14.25 -15.74 8.73
C ALA A 118 -14.71 -15.18 7.37
N PRO A 119 -13.80 -14.57 6.58
CA PRO A 119 -14.14 -14.08 5.25
C PRO A 119 -14.49 -15.24 4.32
N ASP A 120 -15.32 -14.97 3.32
CA ASP A 120 -15.72 -15.95 2.32
C ASP A 120 -14.69 -16.04 1.20
N PHE A 121 -13.53 -16.63 1.51
CA PHE A 121 -12.45 -16.80 0.54
C PHE A 121 -12.72 -17.97 -0.40
N VAL A 122 -12.13 -17.90 -1.59
CA VAL A 122 -12.14 -18.97 -2.60
C VAL A 122 -10.73 -19.55 -2.71
N LEU A 123 -10.62 -20.87 -2.61
CA LEU A 123 -9.37 -21.58 -2.82
C LEU A 123 -9.62 -22.81 -3.71
N PRO A 124 -8.65 -23.20 -4.56
CA PRO A 124 -8.73 -24.45 -5.27
C PRO A 124 -8.61 -25.63 -4.31
N ASP A 125 -9.40 -26.67 -4.52
CA ASP A 125 -9.23 -27.97 -3.86
C ASP A 125 -8.08 -28.79 -4.47
N ILE A 126 -7.91 -30.04 -4.03
CA ILE A 126 -6.83 -30.91 -4.51
C ILE A 126 -7.01 -31.31 -5.99
N GLU A 127 -8.22 -31.22 -6.51
CA GLU A 127 -8.54 -31.39 -7.93
C GLU A 127 -8.39 -30.09 -8.73
N GLY A 128 -8.03 -28.97 -8.09
CA GLY A 128 -7.87 -27.66 -8.72
C GLY A 128 -9.19 -26.92 -8.96
N VAL A 129 -10.30 -27.38 -8.38
CA VAL A 129 -11.61 -26.75 -8.52
C VAL A 129 -11.76 -25.67 -7.45
N ASP A 130 -12.11 -24.46 -7.87
CA ASP A 130 -12.39 -23.35 -6.95
C ASP A 130 -13.56 -23.70 -6.04
N ARG A 131 -13.36 -23.52 -4.74
CA ARG A 131 -14.38 -23.69 -3.71
C ARG A 131 -14.43 -22.50 -2.79
N ALA A 132 -15.63 -21.99 -2.53
CA ALA A 132 -15.85 -20.90 -1.61
C ALA A 132 -16.01 -21.43 -0.18
N PHE A 133 -15.54 -20.70 0.83
CA PHE A 133 -15.71 -21.08 2.23
C PHE A 133 -17.18 -21.25 2.64
N SER A 134 -18.10 -20.55 1.96
CA SER A 134 -19.56 -20.67 2.07
C SER A 134 -20.12 -22.00 1.58
N ASP A 135 -19.42 -22.74 0.71
CA ASP A 135 -19.89 -24.03 0.17
C ASP A 135 -20.10 -25.08 1.27
N TRP A 136 -19.46 -24.87 2.42
CA TRP A 136 -19.59 -25.71 3.62
C TRP A 136 -20.44 -25.07 4.72
N ALA A 137 -21.30 -24.11 4.39
CA ALA A 137 -22.26 -23.54 5.33
C ALA A 137 -23.11 -24.63 6.02
N GLY A 138 -23.48 -24.40 7.28
CA GLY A 138 -24.21 -25.38 8.10
C GLY A 138 -23.36 -26.51 8.70
N LYS A 139 -22.03 -26.52 8.46
CA LYS A 139 -21.09 -27.48 9.05
C LYS A 139 -20.10 -26.79 9.99
N LYS A 140 -19.49 -27.56 10.90
CA LYS A 140 -18.27 -27.11 11.60
C LYS A 140 -17.13 -27.08 10.59
N ARG A 141 -16.44 -25.94 10.49
CA ARG A 141 -15.35 -25.69 9.53
C ARG A 141 -14.04 -25.49 10.30
N LEU A 142 -12.97 -26.13 9.83
CA LEU A 142 -11.60 -25.97 10.34
C LEU A 142 -10.70 -25.60 9.16
N LEU A 143 -10.03 -24.46 9.25
CA LEU A 143 -8.99 -24.07 8.29
C LEU A 143 -7.63 -24.44 8.88
N VAL A 144 -6.85 -25.24 8.15
CA VAL A 144 -5.49 -25.63 8.52
C VAL A 144 -4.54 -25.06 7.49
N ALA A 145 -3.73 -24.08 7.87
CA ALA A 145 -2.63 -23.60 7.06
C ALA A 145 -1.36 -24.35 7.51
N PHE A 146 -0.69 -25.01 6.57
CA PHE A 146 0.56 -25.72 6.84
C PHE A 146 1.56 -25.50 5.69
N SER A 147 2.83 -25.62 6.04
CA SER A 147 3.95 -25.76 5.10
C SER A 147 4.59 -27.12 5.37
N SER A 148 4.97 -27.87 4.33
CA SER A 148 5.72 -29.12 4.47
C SER A 148 7.23 -28.91 4.68
N TRP A 149 7.64 -27.65 4.81
CA TRP A 149 9.04 -27.20 4.90
C TRP A 149 9.17 -26.24 6.07
#